data_AF-A0A535F6P3-F1
#
_entry.id   AF-A0A535F6P3-F1
#
_cell.length_a   1.000
_cell.length_b   1.000
_cell.length_c   1.000
_cell.angle_alpha   90.00
_cell.angle_beta   90.00
_cell.angle_gamma   90.00
#
_symmetry.space_group_name_H-M   'P 1'
#
loop_
_entity.id
_entity.type
_entity.pdbx_description
1 polymer ?
#
loop_
_entity_poly.entity_id
_entity_poly.type
_entity_poly.pdbx_seq_one_letter_code
_entity_poly.pdbx_strand_id
1 'polypeptide(L)'
;MKPDDILFGRRIRQNHALEHATITILSGMVPDLRVSARSSSNGFIIFGDVDLGLLRRAVDEALRRLQAGEAELAIHPNCGTNLAVGVSLVTLGTMLGMVSNHTRTRVASAAASSVAGLLAARPLGEYVQKHFTTLPDLEGVYVTDIFRRKLLGFAIVEVRTVLE
;
A
#
# COMPACT_ATOMS: atom_id res chain seq x y z
N MET A 1 -6.96 -11.20 20.52
CA MET A 1 -6.85 -10.18 19.45
C MET A 1 -5.43 -10.25 18.91
N LYS A 2 -5.22 -10.38 17.59
CA LYS A 2 -3.86 -10.44 17.05
C LYS A 2 -3.24 -9.04 17.04
N PRO A 3 -1.92 -8.86 17.24
CA PRO A 3 -1.30 -7.54 17.40
C PRO A 3 -1.45 -6.62 16.18
N ASP A 4 -1.64 -7.18 14.99
CA ASP A 4 -1.91 -6.49 13.73
C ASP A 4 -3.33 -5.88 13.66
N ASP A 5 -4.30 -6.39 14.42
CA ASP A 5 -5.64 -5.82 14.52
C ASP A 5 -5.66 -4.49 15.31
N ILE A 6 -4.61 -4.21 16.08
CA ILE A 6 -4.51 -3.02 16.95
C ILE A 6 -4.15 -1.75 16.15
N LEU A 7 -3.37 -1.88 15.08
CA LEU A 7 -2.90 -0.75 14.28
C LEU A 7 -3.78 -0.49 13.05
N PHE A 8 -4.26 -1.55 12.39
CA PHE A 8 -5.17 -1.44 11.25
C PHE A 8 -6.25 -2.52 11.37
N GLY A 9 -7.52 -2.12 11.40
CA GLY A 9 -8.63 -3.06 11.50
C GLY A 9 -8.64 -4.05 10.32
N ARG A 10 -9.04 -5.30 10.59
CA ARG A 10 -9.08 -6.41 9.61
C ARG A 10 -9.67 -6.00 8.25
N ARG A 11 -10.83 -5.32 8.26
CA ARG A 11 -11.50 -4.85 7.03
C ARG A 11 -10.65 -3.88 6.22
N ILE A 12 -9.95 -2.94 6.87
CA ILE A 12 -9.05 -2.00 6.20
C ILE A 12 -7.93 -2.76 5.50
N ARG A 13 -7.33 -3.75 6.17
CA ARG A 13 -6.22 -4.55 5.63
C ARG A 13 -6.65 -5.44 4.47
N GLN A 14 -7.85 -6.01 4.52
CA GLN A 14 -8.46 -6.77 3.42
C GLN A 14 -8.67 -5.86 2.20
N ASN A 15 -9.30 -4.70 2.40
CA ASN A 15 -9.51 -3.75 1.32
C ASN A 15 -8.20 -3.20 0.75
N HIS A 16 -7.18 -3.04 1.58
CA HIS A 16 -5.84 -2.64 1.16
C HIS A 16 -5.13 -3.71 0.32
N ALA A 17 -5.29 -4.98 0.66
CA ALA A 17 -4.83 -6.08 -0.18
C ALA A 17 -5.54 -6.07 -1.55
N LEU A 18 -6.86 -5.91 -1.56
CA LEU A 18 -7.64 -5.84 -2.80
C LEU A 18 -7.28 -4.60 -3.65
N GLU A 19 -7.06 -3.45 -3.01
CA GLU A 19 -6.57 -2.23 -3.66
C GLU A 19 -5.23 -2.47 -4.36
N HIS A 20 -4.24 -3.03 -3.65
CA HIS A 20 -2.92 -3.33 -4.21
C HIS A 20 -3.01 -4.26 -5.42
N ALA A 21 -3.79 -5.34 -5.32
CA ALA A 21 -3.97 -6.28 -6.42
C ALA A 21 -4.69 -5.61 -7.60
N THR A 22 -5.71 -4.80 -7.33
CA THR A 22 -6.45 -4.04 -8.36
C THR A 22 -5.52 -3.10 -9.11
N ILE A 23 -4.74 -2.28 -8.42
CA ILE A 23 -3.81 -1.33 -9.05
C ILE A 23 -2.72 -2.06 -9.83
N THR A 24 -2.21 -3.19 -9.32
CA THR A 24 -1.24 -4.03 -10.02
C THR A 24 -1.80 -4.53 -11.35
N ILE A 25 -3.02 -5.09 -11.34
CA ILE A 25 -3.66 -5.61 -12.54
C ILE A 25 -4.01 -4.47 -13.50
N LEU A 26 -4.56 -3.36 -13.00
CA LEU A 26 -4.94 -2.20 -13.80
C LEU A 26 -3.72 -1.55 -14.48
N SER A 27 -2.57 -1.50 -13.80
CA SER A 27 -1.31 -0.99 -14.36
C SER A 27 -0.81 -1.85 -15.52
N GLY A 28 -1.15 -3.14 -15.56
CA GLY A 28 -0.90 -4.01 -16.69
C GLY A 28 -1.86 -3.80 -17.87
N MET A 29 -3.02 -3.20 -17.64
CA MET A 29 -4.04 -2.93 -18.66
C MET A 29 -3.92 -1.53 -19.28
N VAL A 30 -3.43 -0.56 -18.51
CA VAL A 30 -3.38 0.86 -18.90
C VAL A 30 -1.93 1.34 -18.89
N PRO A 31 -1.33 1.60 -20.07
CA PRO A 31 -0.03 2.23 -20.15
C PRO A 31 -0.02 3.59 -19.44
N ASP A 32 1.07 3.89 -18.72
CA ASP A 32 1.25 5.16 -18.00
C ASP A 32 0.12 5.50 -17.01
N LEU A 33 -0.49 4.49 -16.39
CA LEU A 33 -1.52 4.68 -15.36
C LEU A 33 -1.00 5.57 -14.22
N ARG A 34 -1.61 6.75 -14.07
CA ARG A 34 -1.31 7.72 -13.01
C ARG A 34 -2.47 7.84 -12.04
N VAL A 35 -2.46 6.97 -11.05
CA VAL A 35 -3.46 6.96 -9.98
C VAL A 35 -2.80 6.81 -8.62
N SER A 36 -3.46 7.32 -7.60
CA SER A 36 -3.19 6.93 -6.21
C SER A 36 -4.46 6.34 -5.60
N ALA A 37 -4.35 5.59 -4.52
CA ALA A 37 -5.50 5.00 -3.87
C ALA A 37 -5.39 5.05 -2.35
N ARG A 38 -6.53 4.90 -1.69
CA ARG A 38 -6.65 4.85 -0.24
C ARG A 38 -7.77 3.91 0.19
N SER A 39 -7.40 2.94 1.03
CA SER A 39 -8.33 1.99 1.62
C SER A 39 -8.99 2.47 2.91
N SER A 40 -10.17 1.92 3.18
CA SER A 40 -11.00 2.12 4.36
C SER A 40 -11.68 0.81 4.76
N SER A 41 -12.51 0.80 5.81
CA SER A 41 -13.26 -0.39 6.21
C SER A 41 -14.32 -0.85 5.19
N ASN A 42 -14.78 0.07 4.33
CA ASN A 42 -15.92 -0.14 3.45
C ASN A 42 -15.52 -0.29 1.96
N GLY A 43 -14.23 -0.41 1.69
CA GLY A 43 -13.64 -0.48 0.35
C GLY A 43 -12.46 0.48 0.21
N PHE A 44 -12.23 0.98 -1.00
CA PHE A 44 -11.12 1.89 -1.30
C PHE A 44 -11.50 2.93 -2.36
N ILE A 45 -10.78 4.05 -2.35
CA ILE A 45 -10.95 5.15 -3.28
C ILE A 45 -9.72 5.24 -4.17
N ILE A 46 -9.93 5.40 -5.47
CA ILE A 46 -8.89 5.70 -6.45
C ILE A 46 -9.01 7.19 -6.82
N PHE A 47 -7.88 7.89 -6.74
CA PHE A 47 -7.72 9.27 -7.19
C PHE A 47 -7.10 9.26 -8.60
N GLY A 48 -7.87 9.72 -9.58
CA GLY A 48 -7.47 9.73 -10.98
C GLY A 48 -8.63 9.41 -11.91
N ASP A 49 -8.45 9.71 -13.20
CA ASP A 49 -9.42 9.34 -14.23
C ASP A 49 -9.12 7.92 -14.70
N VAL A 50 -10.04 7.00 -14.39
CA VAL A 50 -9.95 5.59 -14.77
C VAL A 50 -11.26 5.19 -15.43
N ASP A 51 -11.16 4.49 -16.55
CA ASP A 51 -12.31 3.86 -17.19
C ASP A 51 -12.95 2.83 -16.23
N LEU A 52 -14.26 2.96 -15.99
CA LEU A 52 -14.96 2.11 -15.02
C LEU A 52 -15.03 0.65 -15.48
N GLY A 53 -15.05 0.39 -16.79
CA GLY A 53 -15.07 -0.96 -17.34
C GLY A 53 -13.74 -1.68 -17.12
N LEU A 54 -12.61 -1.00 -17.36
CA LEU A 54 -11.27 -1.49 -17.06
C LEU A 54 -11.08 -1.71 -15.56
N LEU A 55 -11.49 -0.75 -14.74
CA LEU A 55 -11.41 -0.89 -13.29
C LEU A 55 -12.22 -2.09 -12.80
N ARG A 56 -13.45 -2.26 -13.30
CA ARG A 56 -14.29 -3.40 -12.94
C ARG A 56 -13.60 -4.73 -13.23
N ARG A 57 -13.03 -4.89 -14.44
CA ARG A 57 -12.27 -6.10 -14.80
C ARG A 57 -11.06 -6.31 -13.89
N ALA A 58 -10.33 -5.24 -13.58
CA ALA A 58 -9.16 -5.33 -12.71
C ALA A 58 -9.53 -5.73 -11.27
N VAL A 59 -10.61 -5.16 -10.72
CA VAL A 59 -11.11 -5.47 -9.37
C VAL A 59 -11.61 -6.91 -9.29
N ASP A 60 -12.42 -7.35 -10.27
CA ASP A 60 -12.97 -8.70 -10.29
C ASP A 60 -11.84 -9.74 -10.40
N GLU A 61 -10.83 -9.48 -11.24
CA GLU A 61 -9.64 -10.32 -11.37
C GLU A 61 -8.78 -10.32 -10.10
N ALA A 62 -8.58 -9.16 -9.48
CA ALA A 62 -7.84 -9.01 -8.23
C ALA A 62 -8.47 -9.84 -7.11
N LEU A 63 -9.79 -9.70 -6.93
CA LEU A 63 -10.55 -10.43 -5.93
C LEU A 63 -10.44 -11.94 -6.15
N ARG A 64 -10.68 -12.39 -7.40
CA ARG A 64 -10.60 -13.80 -7.79
C ARG A 64 -9.22 -14.40 -7.50
N ARG A 65 -8.14 -13.71 -7.88
CA ARG A 65 -6.76 -14.20 -7.69
C ARG A 65 -6.33 -14.22 -6.22
N LEU A 66 -6.70 -13.19 -5.45
CA LEU A 66 -6.44 -13.17 -4.01
C LEU A 66 -7.21 -14.28 -3.29
N GLN A 67 -8.48 -14.50 -3.62
CA GLN A 67 -9.28 -15.63 -3.10
C GLN A 67 -8.70 -16.99 -3.52
N ALA A 68 -8.06 -17.07 -4.68
CA ALA A 68 -7.33 -18.26 -5.12
C ALA A 68 -5.96 -18.45 -4.44
N GLY A 69 -5.57 -17.56 -3.51
CA GLY A 69 -4.35 -17.69 -2.71
C GLY A 69 -3.13 -16.97 -3.27
N GLU A 70 -3.28 -16.13 -4.30
CA GLU A 70 -2.17 -15.32 -4.86
C GLU A 70 -1.80 -14.12 -3.96
N ALA A 71 -1.40 -14.41 -2.73
CA ALA A 71 -1.16 -13.43 -1.67
C ALA A 71 -0.12 -12.35 -2.00
N GLU A 72 0.81 -12.63 -2.92
CA GLU A 72 1.84 -11.66 -3.32
C GLU A 72 1.25 -10.46 -4.07
N LEU A 73 0.04 -10.57 -4.65
CA LEU A 73 -0.69 -9.43 -5.24
C LEU A 73 -1.13 -8.41 -4.18
N ALA A 74 -1.17 -8.79 -2.90
CA ALA A 74 -1.49 -7.88 -1.82
C ALA A 74 -0.33 -6.93 -1.47
N ILE A 75 0.85 -7.07 -2.08
CA ILE A 75 2.02 -6.23 -1.82
C ILE A 75 2.27 -5.33 -3.03
N HIS A 76 2.37 -4.01 -2.81
CA HIS A 76 2.58 -3.06 -3.89
C HIS A 76 3.90 -2.28 -3.72
N PRO A 77 4.74 -2.17 -4.77
CA PRO A 77 6.04 -1.50 -4.66
C PRO A 77 5.91 0.01 -4.36
N ASN A 78 4.81 0.63 -4.77
CA ASN A 78 4.55 2.07 -4.57
C ASN A 78 3.57 2.33 -3.42
N CYS A 79 3.39 1.40 -2.48
CA CYS A 79 2.55 1.61 -1.29
C CYS A 79 3.11 2.74 -0.40
N GLY A 80 2.23 3.58 0.16
CA GLY A 80 2.63 4.64 1.11
C GLY A 80 3.37 4.12 2.35
N THR A 81 3.13 2.88 2.76
CA THR A 81 3.87 2.20 3.84
C THR A 81 5.36 2.14 3.54
N ASN A 82 5.77 1.93 2.28
CA ASN A 82 7.20 1.90 1.91
C ASN A 82 7.88 3.25 2.15
N LEU A 83 7.18 4.34 1.81
CA LEU A 83 7.68 5.70 2.05
C LEU A 83 7.78 5.98 3.55
N ALA A 84 6.76 5.64 4.34
CA ALA A 84 6.76 5.85 5.78
C ALA A 84 7.90 5.08 6.48
N VAL A 85 8.09 3.81 6.11
CA VAL A 85 9.19 2.98 6.61
C VAL A 85 10.55 3.55 6.18
N GLY A 86 10.69 3.94 4.91
CA GLY A 86 11.92 4.51 4.38
C GLY A 86 12.35 5.80 5.08
N VAL A 87 11.43 6.76 5.24
CA VAL A 87 11.69 8.02 5.97
C VAL A 87 12.10 7.73 7.41
N SER A 88 11.44 6.78 8.07
CA SER A 88 11.77 6.38 9.44
C SER A 88 13.19 5.79 9.54
N LEU A 89 13.55 4.88 8.65
CA LEU A 89 14.88 4.25 8.64
C LEU A 89 16.01 5.22 8.32
N VAL A 90 15.80 6.11 7.35
CA VAL A 90 16.76 7.18 7.03
C VAL A 90 16.96 8.11 8.23
N THR A 91 15.87 8.50 8.89
CA THR A 91 15.92 9.36 10.08
C THR A 91 16.66 8.69 11.24
N LEU A 92 16.34 7.42 11.52
CA LEU A 92 17.03 6.63 12.55
C LEU A 92 18.52 6.46 12.23
N GLY A 93 18.85 6.13 10.98
CA GLY A 93 20.23 6.05 10.51
C GLY A 93 20.99 7.36 10.71
N THR A 94 20.37 8.49 10.35
CA THR A 94 20.93 9.83 10.56
C THR A 94 21.22 10.06 12.05
N MET A 95 20.23 9.83 12.92
CA MET A 95 20.37 10.03 14.37
C MET A 95 21.47 9.17 14.96
N LEU A 96 21.54 7.89 14.59
CA LEU A 96 22.58 6.96 15.05
C LEU A 96 23.99 7.43 14.62
N GLY A 97 24.17 7.85 13.38
CA GLY A 97 25.46 8.35 12.92
C GLY A 97 25.88 9.66 13.59
N MET A 98 24.91 10.49 14.00
CA MET A 98 25.15 11.73 14.74
C MET A 98 25.62 11.50 16.19
N VAL A 99 25.37 10.33 16.77
CA VAL A 99 25.84 9.94 18.12
C VAL A 99 27.37 9.68 18.15
N SER A 100 28.05 9.65 17.01
CA SER A 100 29.50 9.47 16.94
C SER A 100 30.27 10.48 17.81
N ASN A 101 31.11 9.95 18.72
CA ASN A 101 32.01 10.72 19.60
C ASN A 101 33.15 11.40 18.82
N HIS A 102 33.41 10.98 17.58
CA HIS A 102 34.46 11.56 16.76
C HIS A 102 33.88 12.69 15.90
N THR A 103 34.04 13.93 16.34
CA THR A 103 33.46 15.12 15.68
C THR A 103 33.86 15.24 14.21
N ARG A 104 35.06 14.78 13.84
CA ARG A 104 35.57 14.80 12.46
C ARG A 104 34.85 13.84 11.51
N THR A 105 34.30 12.73 12.00
CA THR A 105 33.64 11.71 11.14
C THR A 105 32.13 11.71 11.28
N ARG A 106 31.56 12.45 12.24
CA ARG A 106 30.12 12.47 12.54
C ARG A 106 29.23 12.64 11.31
N VAL A 107 29.54 13.60 10.44
CA VAL A 107 28.74 13.84 9.22
C VAL A 107 28.84 12.66 8.26
N ALA A 108 30.03 12.10 8.06
CA ALA A 108 30.23 10.92 7.21
C ALA A 108 29.51 9.68 7.78
N SER A 109 29.56 9.48 9.10
CA SER A 109 28.82 8.42 9.79
C SER A 109 27.31 8.59 9.63
N ALA A 110 26.77 9.80 9.81
CA ALA A 110 25.36 10.09 9.60
C ALA A 110 24.93 9.82 8.14
N ALA A 111 25.72 10.26 7.16
CA ALA A 111 25.46 9.99 5.75
C ALA A 111 25.46 8.49 5.43
N ALA A 112 26.49 7.75 5.88
CA ALA A 112 26.60 6.32 5.66
C ALA A 112 25.43 5.54 6.28
N SER A 113 25.07 5.86 7.53
CA SER A 113 23.95 5.24 8.22
C SER A 113 22.60 5.59 7.57
N SER A 114 22.45 6.79 7.02
CA SER A 114 21.25 7.18 6.26
C SER A 114 21.11 6.37 4.98
N VAL A 115 22.20 6.19 4.24
CA VAL A 115 22.22 5.34 3.03
C VAL A 115 21.88 3.89 3.38
N ALA A 116 22.42 3.37 4.48
CA ALA A 116 22.04 2.03 4.96
C ALA A 116 20.53 1.92 5.25
N GLY A 117 19.95 2.93 5.90
CA GLY A 117 18.50 3.01 6.13
C GLY A 117 17.69 3.05 4.82
N LEU A 118 18.16 3.81 3.83
CA LEU A 118 17.52 3.88 2.51
C LEU A 118 17.56 2.53 1.77
N LEU A 119 18.69 1.82 1.81
CA LEU A 119 18.83 0.50 1.19
C LEU A 119 17.91 -0.55 1.85
N ALA A 120 17.70 -0.44 3.16
CA ALA A 120 16.79 -1.32 3.90
C ALA A 120 15.31 -0.97 3.71
N ALA A 121 14.98 0.21 3.17
CA ALA A 121 13.62 0.75 3.14
C ALA A 121 12.62 -0.13 2.40
N ARG A 122 12.97 -0.59 1.19
CA ARG A 122 12.06 -1.39 0.36
C ARG A 122 11.76 -2.76 0.96
N PRO A 123 12.74 -3.62 1.27
CA PRO A 123 12.45 -4.95 1.82
C PRO A 123 11.73 -4.88 3.17
N LEU A 124 12.07 -3.91 4.03
CA LEU A 124 11.37 -3.71 5.29
C LEU A 124 9.96 -3.13 5.08
N GLY A 125 9.76 -2.25 4.11
CA GLY A 125 8.45 -1.75 3.74
C GLY A 125 7.51 -2.85 3.25
N GLU A 126 7.97 -3.71 2.34
CA GLU A 126 7.22 -4.87 1.85
C GLU A 126 6.91 -5.87 2.98
N TYR A 127 7.86 -6.08 3.90
CA TYR A 127 7.63 -6.88 5.11
C TYR A 127 6.52 -6.27 5.98
N VAL A 128 6.56 -4.96 6.24
CA VAL A 128 5.53 -4.27 7.02
C VAL A 128 4.17 -4.35 6.33
N GLN A 129 4.13 -4.26 5.00
CA GLN A 129 2.89 -4.45 4.24
C GLN A 129 2.29 -5.83 4.52
N LYS A 130 3.08 -6.87 4.27
CA LYS A 130 2.66 -8.28 4.37
C LYS A 130 2.11 -8.65 5.75
N HIS A 131 2.69 -8.09 6.80
CA HIS A 131 2.37 -8.48 8.17
C HIS A 131 1.41 -7.53 8.90
N PHE A 132 1.34 -6.25 8.51
CA PHE A 132 0.60 -5.26 9.29
C PHE A 132 -0.42 -4.45 8.49
N THR A 133 -0.13 -4.09 7.24
CA THR A 133 -1.01 -3.16 6.51
C THR A 133 -1.94 -3.86 5.53
N THR A 134 -1.63 -5.09 5.12
CA THR A 134 -2.46 -5.86 4.19
C THR A 134 -2.85 -7.20 4.78
N LEU A 135 -3.92 -7.78 4.23
CA LEU A 135 -4.42 -9.09 4.60
C LEU A 135 -5.06 -9.74 3.35
N PRO A 136 -4.40 -10.70 2.69
CA PRO A 136 -4.88 -11.31 1.44
C PRO A 136 -6.03 -12.31 1.62
N ASP A 137 -6.44 -12.55 2.86
CA ASP A 137 -7.60 -13.38 3.21
C ASP A 137 -8.89 -12.63 2.87
N LEU A 138 -9.42 -12.86 1.67
CA LEU A 138 -10.63 -12.24 1.11
C LEU A 138 -11.80 -13.21 0.97
N GLU A 139 -11.79 -14.31 1.72
CA GLU A 139 -12.95 -15.21 1.79
C GLU A 139 -14.18 -14.44 2.32
N GLY A 140 -15.33 -14.61 1.65
CA GLY A 140 -16.57 -13.90 1.96
C GLY A 140 -16.56 -12.40 1.60
N VAL A 141 -15.50 -11.86 0.97
CA VAL A 141 -15.45 -10.46 0.54
C VAL A 141 -16.04 -10.29 -0.85
N TYR A 142 -16.94 -9.33 -1.02
CA TYR A 142 -17.59 -9.01 -2.29
C TYR A 142 -17.55 -7.52 -2.58
N VAL A 143 -17.50 -7.18 -3.87
CA VAL A 143 -17.57 -5.81 -4.38
C VAL A 143 -19.02 -5.50 -4.74
N THR A 144 -19.62 -4.51 -4.07
CA THR A 144 -21.04 -4.16 -4.29
C THR A 144 -21.21 -3.08 -5.34
N ASP A 145 -20.34 -2.07 -5.30
CA ASP A 145 -20.48 -0.87 -6.12
C ASP A 145 -19.12 -0.37 -6.61
N ILE A 146 -19.10 0.16 -7.83
CA ILE A 146 -17.99 0.94 -8.37
C ILE A 146 -18.60 2.18 -9.01
N PHE A 147 -18.34 3.36 -8.47
CA PHE A 147 -18.91 4.59 -9.01
C PHE A 147 -17.93 5.75 -8.96
N ARG A 148 -18.09 6.67 -9.92
CA ARG A 148 -17.31 7.89 -10.02
C ARG A 148 -17.97 9.01 -9.23
N ARG A 149 -17.16 9.79 -8.51
CA ARG A 149 -17.57 11.06 -7.88
C ARG A 149 -16.60 12.17 -8.26
N LYS A 150 -17.06 13.42 -8.11
CA LYS A 150 -16.19 14.59 -8.14
C LYS A 150 -16.01 15.09 -6.71
N LEU A 151 -14.76 15.23 -6.28
CA LEU A 151 -14.41 15.81 -4.98
C LEU A 151 -13.45 16.98 -5.21
N LEU A 152 -13.85 18.18 -4.78
CA LEU A 152 -13.06 19.41 -4.97
C LEU A 152 -12.58 19.62 -6.42
N GLY A 153 -13.40 19.23 -7.40
CA GLY A 153 -13.07 19.33 -8.83
C GLY A 153 -12.28 18.15 -9.42
N PHE A 154 -11.74 17.25 -8.58
CA PHE A 154 -11.00 16.06 -9.01
C PHE A 154 -11.92 14.86 -9.19
N ALA A 155 -11.66 14.05 -10.22
CA ALA A 155 -12.32 12.77 -10.42
C ALA A 155 -11.77 11.74 -9.42
N ILE A 156 -12.67 11.10 -8.68
CA ILE A 156 -12.38 9.95 -7.83
C ILE A 156 -13.30 8.80 -8.21
N VAL A 157 -12.83 7.58 -8.03
CA VAL A 157 -13.63 6.37 -8.19
C VAL A 157 -13.64 5.61 -6.87
N GLU A 158 -14.82 5.33 -6.34
CA GLU A 158 -15.00 4.60 -5.09
C GLU A 158 -15.39 3.15 -5.43
N VAL A 159 -14.68 2.20 -4.84
CA VAL A 159 -14.98 0.77 -4.88
C VAL A 159 -15.46 0.38 -3.50
N ARG A 160 -16.68 -0.16 -3.40
CA ARG A 160 -17.27 -0.58 -2.13
C ARG A 160 -17.22 -2.08 -1.96
N THR A 161 -16.92 -2.50 -0.73
CA THR A 161 -16.85 -3.91 -0.38
C THR A 161 -17.66 -4.23 0.87
N VAL A 162 -18.17 -5.46 0.92
CA VAL A 162 -18.81 -6.06 2.09
C VAL A 162 -18.10 -7.36 2.49
N LEU A 163 -18.43 -7.87 3.66
CA LEU A 163 -18.04 -9.19 4.14
C LEU A 163 -19.33 -9.92 4.52
N GLU A 164 -19.54 -11.12 3.98
CA GLU A 164 -20.64 -12.02 4.37
C GLU A 164 -20.51 -12.51 5.83
#